data_AF-A0A4P7WBG3-F1
#
_entry.id   AF-A0A4P7WBG3-F1
#
_cell.length_a   1.000
_cell.length_b   1.000
_cell.length_c   1.000
_cell.angle_alpha   90.00
_cell.angle_beta   90.00
_cell.angle_gamma   90.00
#
_symmetry.space_group_name_H-M   'P 1'
#
loop_
_entity.id
_entity.type
_entity.pdbx_description
1 polymer ?
#
loop_
_entity_poly.entity_id
_entity_poly.type
_entity_poly.pdbx_seq_one_letter_code
_entity_poly.pdbx_strand_id
1 'polypeptide(L)'
;MYGWQKRIIKSFSLGVFAAGLFFALPILPSSAQAKTVKDILGRNVSVPDHPKRILLGEGRLIYALEPLEGKNLFDRVVGWQGEFKQADTQTYTKIKKSFPEMDKVAVIGKTTADSVNPEKVLDLNPDLVILSTSGHGPGLEDPLTLRLQKANIPIIFVDFRHDPVTNTVPSLRLLGEALDRQAEAKAYTDFYKKRLDLIQSRLKDLPVSKRPTVFLDMLAGARPCCHTAGNGNMGHFVDAAGGKNVAAALLPGVFGEVSIEQVIASNPDFIVMDGTRGPLAEGPGLRMGALVNPDDARNSLNQLSKMPALANLKASKEKHIYGIWHSYYDNPFNIVAIEAMAKWFHPDLFADLDPDADLNLIENRFTSIGSGGTYWTSLEEPVFLKDKSASKKSY
;
A
#
# COMPACT_ATOMS: atom_id res chain seq x y z
N MET A 1 -93.76 -56.86 -44.10
CA MET A 1 -92.39 -56.80 -44.64
C MET A 1 -92.14 -55.39 -45.13
N TYR A 2 -91.33 -54.59 -44.45
CA TYR A 2 -90.53 -53.49 -45.01
C TYR A 2 -89.72 -52.87 -43.85
N GLY A 3 -88.39 -52.91 -43.99
CA GLY A 3 -87.42 -52.66 -42.91
C GLY A 3 -87.24 -51.19 -42.54
N TRP A 4 -86.91 -50.97 -41.27
CA TRP A 4 -86.51 -49.68 -40.71
C TRP A 4 -84.99 -49.52 -40.81
N GLN A 5 -84.52 -48.58 -41.64
CA GLN A 5 -83.15 -48.06 -41.58
C GLN A 5 -83.12 -46.78 -40.73
N LYS A 6 -82.37 -46.82 -39.62
CA LYS A 6 -82.02 -45.62 -38.83
C LYS A 6 -80.87 -44.87 -39.52
N ARG A 7 -81.12 -43.62 -39.91
CA ARG A 7 -80.07 -42.64 -40.28
C ARG A 7 -79.53 -41.96 -39.02
N ILE A 8 -78.24 -42.11 -38.75
CA ILE A 8 -77.50 -41.37 -37.72
C ILE A 8 -76.95 -40.11 -38.38
N ILE A 9 -77.35 -38.94 -37.87
CA ILE A 9 -76.79 -37.63 -38.22
C ILE A 9 -75.57 -37.42 -37.32
N LYS A 10 -74.35 -37.36 -37.91
CA LYS A 10 -73.14 -36.93 -37.21
C LYS A 10 -73.03 -35.41 -37.29
N SER A 11 -73.14 -34.75 -36.14
CA SER A 11 -72.79 -33.35 -35.94
C SER A 11 -71.26 -33.20 -35.90
N PHE A 12 -70.72 -32.35 -36.77
CA PHE A 12 -69.32 -31.93 -36.78
C PHE A 12 -69.12 -30.83 -35.73
N SER A 13 -68.32 -31.10 -34.70
CA SER A 13 -67.79 -30.09 -33.78
C SER A 13 -66.43 -29.61 -34.31
N LEU A 14 -66.37 -28.35 -34.78
CA LEU A 14 -65.13 -27.66 -35.11
C LEU A 14 -64.39 -27.31 -33.81
N GLY A 15 -63.32 -28.04 -33.50
CA GLY A 15 -62.37 -27.67 -32.45
C GLY A 15 -61.41 -26.59 -32.95
N VAL A 16 -61.44 -25.42 -32.31
CA VAL A 16 -60.47 -24.34 -32.52
C VAL A 16 -59.16 -24.73 -31.82
N PHE A 17 -58.14 -25.10 -32.61
CA PHE A 17 -56.76 -25.25 -32.13
C PHE A 17 -56.10 -23.87 -32.10
N ALA A 18 -56.01 -23.26 -30.91
CA ALA A 18 -55.15 -22.10 -30.68
C ALA A 18 -53.69 -22.57 -30.62
N ALA A 19 -52.94 -22.35 -31.69
CA ALA A 19 -51.50 -22.51 -31.71
C ALA A 19 -50.84 -21.35 -30.93
N GLY A 20 -50.44 -21.62 -29.68
CA GLY A 20 -49.62 -20.70 -28.90
C GLY A 20 -48.20 -20.66 -29.45
N LEU A 21 -47.89 -19.65 -30.26
CA LEU A 21 -46.51 -19.29 -30.62
C LEU A 21 -45.79 -18.75 -29.38
N PHE A 22 -44.98 -19.59 -28.75
CA PHE A 22 -43.97 -19.15 -27.79
C PHE A 22 -42.92 -18.31 -28.53
N PHE A 23 -42.99 -16.98 -28.39
CA PHE A 23 -41.87 -16.09 -28.69
C PHE A 23 -40.76 -16.36 -27.67
N ALA A 24 -39.83 -17.26 -28.01
CA ALA A 24 -38.55 -17.35 -27.33
C ALA A 24 -37.73 -16.10 -27.69
N LEU A 25 -37.79 -15.08 -26.82
CA LEU A 25 -36.85 -13.96 -26.87
C LEU A 25 -35.44 -14.51 -26.75
N PRO A 26 -34.54 -14.31 -27.74
CA PRO A 26 -33.15 -14.68 -27.58
C PRO A 26 -32.58 -13.81 -26.46
N ILE A 27 -32.24 -14.44 -25.34
CA ILE A 27 -31.41 -13.83 -24.31
C ILE A 27 -30.04 -13.64 -24.98
N LEU A 28 -29.81 -12.46 -25.54
CA LEU A 28 -28.48 -12.07 -25.99
C LEU A 28 -27.57 -12.14 -24.75
N PRO A 29 -26.47 -12.90 -24.78
CA PRO A 29 -25.52 -12.88 -23.68
C PRO A 29 -25.07 -11.44 -23.51
N SER A 30 -25.27 -10.86 -22.32
CA SER A 30 -24.60 -9.63 -21.94
C SER A 30 -23.12 -9.96 -22.02
N SER A 31 -22.45 -9.56 -23.11
CA SER A 31 -21.00 -9.61 -23.18
C SER A 31 -20.52 -8.82 -21.97
N ALA A 32 -19.92 -9.50 -21.00
CA ALA A 32 -19.19 -8.82 -19.93
C ALA A 32 -18.15 -7.97 -20.66
N GLN A 33 -18.39 -6.67 -20.73
CA GLN A 33 -17.45 -5.77 -21.36
C GLN A 33 -16.16 -5.81 -20.53
N ALA A 34 -15.04 -5.90 -21.22
CA ALA A 34 -13.72 -5.99 -20.62
C ALA A 34 -12.83 -4.94 -21.28
N LYS A 35 -12.11 -4.22 -20.44
CA LYS A 35 -11.08 -3.25 -20.82
C LYS A 35 -9.72 -3.89 -20.69
N THR A 36 -8.78 -3.46 -21.52
CA THR A 36 -7.38 -3.88 -21.41
C THR A 36 -6.60 -2.83 -20.66
N VAL A 37 -5.96 -3.22 -19.56
CA VAL A 37 -5.04 -2.36 -18.80
C VAL A 37 -3.61 -2.87 -18.94
N LYS A 38 -2.63 -1.98 -18.82
CA LYS A 38 -1.21 -2.36 -18.78
C LYS A 38 -0.69 -2.32 -17.34
N ASP A 39 -0.32 -3.48 -16.80
CA ASP A 39 0.17 -3.55 -15.42
C ASP A 39 1.61 -3.06 -15.24
N ILE A 40 2.10 -3.05 -13.99
CA ILE A 40 3.46 -2.57 -13.66
C ILE A 40 4.57 -3.44 -14.26
N LEU A 41 4.27 -4.70 -14.58
CA LEU A 41 5.19 -5.60 -15.28
C LEU A 41 5.13 -5.40 -16.81
N GLY A 42 4.30 -4.47 -17.28
CA GLY A 42 4.12 -4.14 -18.69
C GLY A 42 3.20 -5.11 -19.45
N ARG A 43 2.49 -6.00 -18.76
CA ARG A 43 1.58 -6.99 -19.35
C ARG A 43 0.25 -6.34 -19.69
N ASN A 44 -0.33 -6.70 -20.83
CA ASN A 44 -1.71 -6.34 -21.17
C ASN A 44 -2.65 -7.34 -20.50
N VAL A 45 -3.53 -6.86 -19.64
CA VAL A 45 -4.47 -7.68 -18.86
C VAL A 45 -5.90 -7.28 -19.23
N SER A 46 -6.71 -8.25 -19.64
CA SER A 46 -8.15 -8.05 -19.83
C SER A 46 -8.83 -8.09 -18.47
N VAL A 47 -9.42 -6.96 -18.06
CA VAL A 47 -10.10 -6.77 -16.78
C VAL A 47 -11.57 -6.46 -17.05
N PRO A 48 -12.53 -7.01 -16.30
CA PRO A 48 -13.93 -6.64 -16.41
C PRO A 48 -14.09 -5.12 -16.31
N ASP A 49 -15.05 -4.55 -17.03
CA ASP A 49 -15.27 -3.10 -16.98
C ASP A 49 -15.55 -2.65 -15.56
N HIS A 50 -16.35 -3.42 -14.81
CA HIS A 50 -16.72 -3.13 -13.43
C HIS A 50 -16.43 -4.33 -12.51
N PRO A 51 -15.19 -4.56 -12.07
CA PRO A 51 -14.87 -5.64 -11.13
C PRO A 51 -15.71 -5.48 -9.86
N LYS A 52 -16.25 -6.58 -9.32
CA LYS A 52 -17.10 -6.62 -8.12
C LYS A 52 -16.55 -7.54 -7.03
N ARG A 53 -15.59 -8.41 -7.36
CA ARG A 53 -15.05 -9.45 -6.49
C ARG A 53 -13.53 -9.42 -6.55
N ILE A 54 -12.97 -8.47 -5.83
CA ILE A 54 -11.54 -8.19 -5.76
C ILE A 54 -10.91 -9.06 -4.68
N LEU A 55 -9.83 -9.74 -5.04
CA LEU A 55 -8.98 -10.46 -4.10
C LEU A 55 -7.60 -9.82 -4.02
N LEU A 56 -7.15 -9.59 -2.79
CA LEU A 56 -5.84 -8.99 -2.51
C LEU A 56 -4.83 -10.07 -2.15
N GLY A 57 -3.73 -10.16 -2.89
CA GLY A 57 -2.64 -11.09 -2.60
C GLY A 57 -1.95 -10.83 -1.26
N GLU A 58 -2.10 -9.61 -0.74
CA GLU A 58 -1.57 -9.13 0.54
C GLU A 58 -2.62 -8.25 1.21
N GLY A 59 -2.79 -8.38 2.52
CA GLY A 59 -3.79 -7.60 3.25
C GLY A 59 -3.51 -6.09 3.23
N ARG A 60 -2.24 -5.67 3.30
CA ARG A 60 -1.85 -4.24 3.27
C ARG A 60 -2.09 -3.54 1.93
N LEU A 61 -2.37 -4.27 0.84
CA LEU A 61 -2.83 -3.63 -0.40
C LEU A 61 -4.14 -2.86 -0.23
N ILE A 62 -4.84 -3.06 0.89
CA ILE A 62 -5.98 -2.23 1.28
C ILE A 62 -5.64 -0.73 1.34
N TYR A 63 -4.39 -0.36 1.67
CA TYR A 63 -3.93 1.03 1.66
C TYR A 63 -4.05 1.68 0.28
N ALA A 64 -3.82 0.91 -0.79
CA ALA A 64 -3.94 1.39 -2.15
C ALA A 64 -5.39 1.54 -2.61
N LEU A 65 -6.34 0.90 -1.93
CA LEU A 65 -7.77 1.03 -2.21
C LEU A 65 -8.42 2.19 -1.43
N GLU A 66 -7.86 2.61 -0.29
CA GLU A 66 -8.38 3.74 0.50
C GLU A 66 -8.62 5.02 -0.34
N PRO A 67 -7.65 5.55 -1.10
CA PRO A 67 -7.85 6.78 -1.87
C PRO A 67 -8.81 6.58 -3.05
N LEU A 68 -9.14 5.34 -3.42
CA LEU A 68 -9.96 5.00 -4.58
C LEU A 68 -11.41 4.71 -4.22
N GLU A 69 -11.64 4.03 -3.10
CA GLU A 69 -12.96 3.52 -2.73
C GLU A 69 -13.63 4.33 -1.61
N GLY A 70 -12.84 5.05 -0.79
CA GLY A 70 -13.36 5.85 0.31
C GLY A 70 -14.31 5.05 1.22
N LYS A 71 -15.58 5.47 1.30
CA LYS A 71 -16.60 4.80 2.13
C LYS A 71 -16.98 3.40 1.65
N ASN A 72 -16.64 3.03 0.42
CA ASN A 72 -16.96 1.74 -0.21
C ASN A 72 -15.77 0.76 -0.16
N LEU A 73 -14.78 1.01 0.72
CA LEU A 73 -13.50 0.30 0.78
C LEU A 73 -13.61 -1.23 0.75
N PHE A 74 -14.65 -1.78 1.39
CA PHE A 74 -14.87 -3.21 1.50
C PHE A 74 -16.03 -3.76 0.66
N ASP A 75 -16.70 -2.93 -0.15
CA ASP A 75 -17.87 -3.36 -0.94
C ASP A 75 -17.54 -4.47 -1.94
N ARG A 76 -16.30 -4.45 -2.45
CA ARG A 76 -15.83 -5.36 -3.51
C ARG A 76 -14.76 -6.32 -3.06
N VAL A 77 -14.22 -6.18 -1.85
CA VAL A 77 -13.11 -7.02 -1.37
C VAL A 77 -13.67 -8.33 -0.83
N VAL A 78 -13.48 -9.42 -1.56
CA VAL A 78 -14.01 -10.75 -1.18
C VAL A 78 -13.01 -11.59 -0.40
N GLY A 79 -11.71 -11.31 -0.56
CA GLY A 79 -10.67 -12.01 0.18
C GLY A 79 -9.33 -11.32 0.16
N TRP A 80 -8.51 -11.65 1.14
CA TRP A 80 -7.14 -11.15 1.27
C TRP A 80 -6.23 -12.12 2.01
N GLN A 81 -4.93 -12.01 1.79
CA GLN A 81 -3.94 -12.70 2.62
C GLN A 81 -3.88 -12.03 4.02
N GLY A 82 -3.66 -12.84 5.06
CA GLY A 82 -3.93 -12.46 6.46
C GLY A 82 -2.87 -11.61 7.16
N GLU A 83 -1.78 -11.23 6.50
CA GLU A 83 -0.59 -10.61 7.12
C GLU A 83 -0.88 -9.28 7.80
N PHE A 84 -1.84 -8.52 7.27
CA PHE A 84 -2.09 -7.14 7.71
C PHE A 84 -2.35 -7.05 9.21
N LYS A 85 -3.06 -8.03 9.78
CA LYS A 85 -3.38 -8.06 11.21
C LYS A 85 -2.12 -8.13 12.09
N GLN A 86 -1.07 -8.82 11.65
CA GLN A 86 0.18 -8.93 12.39
C GLN A 86 1.18 -7.85 12.02
N ALA A 87 1.28 -7.47 10.73
CA ALA A 87 2.24 -6.48 10.26
C ALA A 87 1.90 -5.07 10.76
N ASP A 88 0.61 -4.75 10.91
CA ASP A 88 0.15 -3.46 11.39
C ASP A 88 -1.19 -3.57 12.12
N THR A 89 -1.11 -4.13 13.33
CA THR A 89 -2.27 -4.32 14.21
C THR A 89 -3.01 -3.02 14.53
N GLN A 90 -2.30 -1.89 14.55
CA GLN A 90 -2.86 -0.60 14.93
C GLN A 90 -3.81 -0.09 13.85
N THR A 91 -3.33 -0.04 12.61
CA THR A 91 -4.14 0.41 11.48
C THR A 91 -5.24 -0.59 11.17
N TYR A 92 -4.97 -1.90 11.27
CA TYR A 92 -6.00 -2.94 11.20
C TYR A 92 -7.15 -2.66 12.18
N THR A 93 -6.84 -2.26 13.41
CA THR A 93 -7.85 -1.93 14.44
C THR A 93 -8.64 -0.68 14.08
N LYS A 94 -7.99 0.39 13.58
CA LYS A 94 -8.71 1.61 13.13
C LYS A 94 -9.60 1.33 11.92
N ILE A 95 -9.09 0.62 10.90
CA ILE A 95 -9.88 0.26 9.71
C ILE A 95 -11.08 -0.59 10.12
N LYS A 96 -10.90 -1.63 10.94
CA LYS A 96 -12.01 -2.47 11.42
C LYS A 96 -13.07 -1.67 12.19
N LYS A 97 -12.66 -0.65 12.95
CA LYS A 97 -13.60 0.22 13.67
C LYS A 97 -14.41 1.10 12.70
N SER A 98 -13.79 1.63 11.65
CA SER A 98 -14.46 2.45 10.63
C SER A 98 -15.30 1.61 9.65
N PHE A 99 -14.91 0.35 9.42
CA PHE A 99 -15.53 -0.55 8.44
C PHE A 99 -15.78 -1.95 9.05
N PRO A 100 -16.87 -2.14 9.80
CA PRO A 100 -17.23 -3.45 10.35
C PRO A 100 -17.42 -4.53 9.28
N GLU A 101 -17.69 -4.16 8.03
CA GLU A 101 -17.80 -5.06 6.87
C GLU A 101 -16.51 -5.83 6.60
N MET A 102 -15.36 -5.32 7.07
CA MET A 102 -14.07 -6.00 7.04
C MET A 102 -14.12 -7.42 7.62
N ASP A 103 -15.01 -7.69 8.58
CA ASP A 103 -15.19 -9.04 9.17
C ASP A 103 -15.79 -10.05 8.19
N LYS A 104 -16.33 -9.61 7.05
CA LYS A 104 -16.85 -10.48 5.98
C LYS A 104 -15.77 -10.89 4.97
N VAL A 105 -14.60 -10.23 4.98
CA VAL A 105 -13.52 -10.52 4.04
C VAL A 105 -12.87 -11.85 4.39
N ALA A 106 -12.84 -12.78 3.43
CA ALA A 106 -12.24 -14.09 3.66
C ALA A 106 -10.71 -14.00 3.77
N VAL A 107 -10.15 -14.67 4.79
CA VAL A 107 -8.69 -14.81 4.94
C VAL A 107 -8.22 -16.05 4.18
N ILE A 108 -7.46 -15.84 3.11
CA ILE A 108 -6.99 -16.92 2.20
C ILE A 108 -5.66 -17.53 2.62
N GLY A 109 -4.89 -16.86 3.48
CA GLY A 109 -3.58 -17.29 3.94
C GLY A 109 -3.15 -16.58 5.22
N LYS A 110 -1.91 -16.83 5.66
CA LYS A 110 -1.30 -16.21 6.85
C LYS A 110 -0.38 -15.07 6.42
N THR A 111 0.94 -15.25 6.52
CA THR A 111 1.95 -14.18 6.39
C THR A 111 2.90 -14.36 5.22
N THR A 112 2.70 -15.40 4.40
CA THR A 112 3.59 -15.83 3.32
C THR A 112 2.80 -16.37 2.14
N ALA A 113 3.40 -16.39 0.95
CA ALA A 113 2.76 -16.87 -0.28
C ALA A 113 2.32 -18.34 -0.18
N ASP A 114 3.17 -19.21 0.35
CA ASP A 114 2.94 -20.65 0.54
C ASP A 114 1.78 -20.96 1.50
N SER A 115 1.44 -20.02 2.38
CA SER A 115 0.32 -20.16 3.31
C SER A 115 -1.05 -19.91 2.66
N VAL A 116 -1.08 -19.37 1.43
CA VAL A 116 -2.31 -19.08 0.71
C VAL A 116 -2.93 -20.37 0.18
N ASN A 117 -4.21 -20.60 0.46
CA ASN A 117 -4.93 -21.79 0.04
C ASN A 117 -5.60 -21.55 -1.33
N PRO A 118 -5.17 -22.24 -2.41
CA PRO A 118 -5.71 -22.04 -3.75
C PRO A 118 -7.19 -22.36 -3.90
N GLU A 119 -7.68 -23.41 -3.24
CA GLU A 119 -9.08 -23.83 -3.29
C GLU A 119 -9.99 -22.75 -2.69
N LYS A 120 -9.61 -22.19 -1.53
CA LYS A 120 -10.31 -21.05 -0.93
C LYS A 120 -10.36 -19.84 -1.86
N VAL A 121 -9.28 -19.57 -2.58
CA VAL A 121 -9.23 -18.46 -3.54
C VAL A 121 -10.23 -18.70 -4.67
N LEU A 122 -10.31 -19.92 -5.22
CA LEU A 122 -11.25 -20.26 -6.29
C LEU A 122 -12.71 -20.25 -5.82
N ASP A 123 -12.98 -20.72 -4.60
CA ASP A 123 -14.34 -20.71 -4.01
C ASP A 123 -14.90 -19.29 -3.84
N LEU A 124 -14.02 -18.30 -3.66
CA LEU A 124 -14.40 -16.88 -3.61
C LEU A 124 -14.77 -16.32 -4.98
N ASN A 125 -14.59 -17.05 -6.08
CA ASN A 125 -14.92 -16.60 -7.44
C ASN A 125 -14.49 -15.15 -7.72
N PRO A 126 -13.21 -14.78 -7.54
CA PRO A 126 -12.77 -13.41 -7.79
C PRO A 126 -12.83 -13.09 -9.28
N ASP A 127 -13.21 -11.85 -9.60
CA ASP A 127 -13.21 -11.32 -10.97
C ASP A 127 -12.01 -10.40 -11.24
N LEU A 128 -11.24 -10.06 -10.21
CA LEU A 128 -9.94 -9.41 -10.30
C LEU A 128 -9.06 -9.80 -9.10
N VAL A 129 -7.80 -10.13 -9.37
CA VAL A 129 -6.78 -10.37 -8.35
C VAL A 129 -5.70 -9.29 -8.46
N ILE A 130 -5.35 -8.70 -7.33
CA ILE A 130 -4.30 -7.66 -7.23
C ILE A 130 -3.14 -8.25 -6.43
N LEU A 131 -1.97 -8.33 -7.04
CA LEU A 131 -0.74 -8.83 -6.42
C LEU A 131 0.34 -7.74 -6.44
N SER A 132 1.31 -7.84 -5.52
CA SER A 132 2.50 -6.99 -5.53
C SER A 132 3.60 -7.64 -6.37
N THR A 133 4.44 -6.84 -7.05
CA THR A 133 5.62 -7.36 -7.77
C THR A 133 6.64 -8.01 -6.83
N SER A 134 6.68 -7.56 -5.59
CA SER A 134 7.44 -8.14 -4.49
C SER A 134 6.70 -7.89 -3.17
N GLY A 135 6.76 -8.84 -2.24
CA GLY A 135 6.02 -8.74 -0.98
C GLY A 135 5.85 -10.08 -0.28
N HIS A 136 4.80 -10.19 0.52
CA HIS A 136 4.47 -11.37 1.33
C HIS A 136 3.43 -12.28 0.67
N GLY A 137 2.83 -11.82 -0.44
CA GLY A 137 1.84 -12.56 -1.21
C GLY A 137 2.45 -13.35 -2.38
N PRO A 138 1.61 -14.05 -3.14
CA PRO A 138 2.01 -14.76 -4.35
C PRO A 138 2.65 -13.82 -5.39
N GLY A 139 3.79 -14.23 -5.94
CA GLY A 139 4.47 -13.52 -7.03
C GLY A 139 4.05 -13.99 -8.42
N LEU A 140 4.70 -13.47 -9.47
CA LEU A 140 4.40 -13.81 -10.86
C LEU A 140 4.50 -15.32 -11.16
N GLU A 141 5.58 -15.94 -10.69
CA GLU A 141 5.88 -17.36 -10.93
C GLU A 141 5.31 -18.29 -9.85
N ASP A 142 4.49 -17.76 -8.94
CA ASP A 142 3.91 -18.55 -7.86
C ASP A 142 2.88 -19.56 -8.41
N PRO A 143 2.86 -20.82 -7.92
CA PRO A 143 1.91 -21.83 -8.38
C PRO A 143 0.44 -21.39 -8.33
N LEU A 144 0.05 -20.58 -7.33
CA LEU A 144 -1.29 -20.03 -7.24
C LEU A 144 -1.56 -19.04 -8.38
N THR A 145 -0.64 -18.10 -8.62
CA THR A 145 -0.75 -17.12 -9.72
C THR A 145 -0.91 -17.83 -11.06
N LEU A 146 -0.07 -18.83 -11.33
CA LEU A 146 -0.15 -19.63 -12.56
C LEU A 146 -1.49 -20.39 -12.69
N ARG A 147 -2.04 -20.90 -11.58
CA ARG A 147 -3.34 -21.59 -11.56
C ARG A 147 -4.49 -20.63 -11.83
N LEU A 148 -4.48 -19.43 -11.25
CA LEU A 148 -5.49 -18.39 -11.49
C LEU A 148 -5.48 -17.91 -12.93
N GLN A 149 -4.29 -17.74 -13.53
CA GLN A 149 -4.16 -17.43 -14.95
C GLN A 149 -4.75 -18.52 -15.85
N LYS A 150 -4.50 -19.80 -15.55
CA LYS A 150 -5.11 -20.94 -16.28
C LYS A 150 -6.63 -20.99 -16.13
N ALA A 151 -7.17 -20.46 -15.03
CA ALA A 151 -8.61 -20.31 -14.81
C ALA A 151 -9.18 -19.04 -15.48
N ASN A 152 -8.38 -18.29 -16.24
CA ASN A 152 -8.75 -17.01 -16.86
C ASN A 152 -9.22 -15.94 -15.86
N ILE A 153 -8.73 -16.00 -14.62
CA ILE A 153 -8.97 -14.95 -13.62
C ILE A 153 -7.96 -13.82 -13.88
N PRO A 154 -8.42 -12.57 -14.11
CA PRO A 154 -7.53 -11.43 -14.32
C PRO A 154 -6.64 -11.16 -13.12
N ILE A 155 -5.34 -10.96 -13.37
CA ILE A 155 -4.35 -10.63 -12.34
C ILE A 155 -3.57 -9.40 -12.79
N ILE A 156 -3.60 -8.34 -11.98
CA ILE A 156 -2.74 -7.16 -12.16
C ILE A 156 -1.68 -7.09 -11.07
N PHE A 157 -0.48 -6.65 -11.44
CA PHE A 157 0.59 -6.38 -10.49
C PHE A 157 0.75 -4.89 -10.23
N VAL A 158 0.92 -4.54 -8.96
CA VAL A 158 1.27 -3.20 -8.47
C VAL A 158 2.61 -3.24 -7.75
N ASP A 159 3.24 -2.09 -7.57
CA ASP A 159 4.47 -1.96 -6.81
C ASP A 159 4.50 -0.69 -5.96
N PHE A 160 4.53 -0.90 -4.64
CA PHE A 160 4.74 0.12 -3.62
C PHE A 160 5.96 -0.18 -2.75
N ARG A 161 6.79 -1.16 -3.14
CA ARG A 161 7.80 -1.76 -2.28
C ARG A 161 9.16 -1.88 -2.93
N HIS A 162 9.25 -2.40 -4.15
CA HIS A 162 10.52 -2.67 -4.81
C HIS A 162 11.17 -1.35 -5.26
N ASP A 163 10.48 -0.59 -6.11
CA ASP A 163 10.88 0.74 -6.57
C ASP A 163 9.71 1.74 -6.33
N PRO A 164 9.45 2.08 -5.06
CA PRO A 164 8.24 2.82 -4.68
C PRO A 164 8.22 4.24 -5.21
N VAL A 165 9.38 4.90 -5.34
CA VAL A 165 9.46 6.29 -5.84
C VAL A 165 9.03 6.36 -7.30
N THR A 166 9.40 5.35 -8.10
CA THR A 166 9.02 5.28 -9.52
C THR A 166 7.60 4.73 -9.70
N ASN A 167 7.25 3.68 -8.95
CA ASN A 167 6.08 2.86 -9.27
C ASN A 167 4.81 3.17 -8.48
N THR A 168 4.86 3.97 -7.41
CA THR A 168 3.65 4.31 -6.63
C THR A 168 2.57 4.98 -7.49
N VAL A 169 2.94 6.01 -8.27
CA VAL A 169 1.99 6.75 -9.12
C VAL A 169 1.45 5.89 -10.28
N PRO A 170 2.29 5.19 -11.07
CA PRO A 170 1.81 4.24 -12.06
C PRO A 170 0.86 3.17 -11.48
N SER A 171 1.19 2.63 -10.30
CA SER A 171 0.38 1.59 -9.64
C SER A 171 -1.01 2.09 -9.28
N LEU A 172 -1.12 3.29 -8.70
CA LEU A 172 -2.40 3.88 -8.36
C LEU A 172 -3.23 4.26 -9.59
N ARG A 173 -2.57 4.69 -10.68
CA ARG A 173 -3.27 4.95 -11.96
C ARG A 173 -3.81 3.68 -12.58
N LEU A 174 -3.02 2.61 -12.58
CA LEU A 174 -3.46 1.28 -12.99
C LEU A 174 -4.68 0.82 -12.18
N LEU A 175 -4.62 0.94 -10.84
CA LEU A 175 -5.77 0.61 -9.99
C LEU A 175 -6.98 1.48 -10.30
N GLY A 176 -6.79 2.79 -10.49
CA GLY A 176 -7.86 3.69 -10.92
C GLY A 176 -8.51 3.28 -12.24
N GLU A 177 -7.71 2.87 -13.22
CA GLU A 177 -8.20 2.37 -14.50
C GLU A 177 -8.94 1.04 -14.33
N ALA A 178 -8.35 0.07 -13.64
CA ALA A 178 -8.93 -1.26 -13.43
C ALA A 178 -10.25 -1.20 -12.64
N LEU A 179 -10.36 -0.30 -11.66
CA LEU A 179 -11.47 -0.26 -10.70
C LEU A 179 -12.56 0.78 -11.02
N ASP A 180 -12.44 1.51 -12.13
CA ASP A 180 -13.29 2.68 -12.49
C ASP A 180 -13.24 3.79 -11.43
N ARG A 181 -12.03 4.12 -11.01
CA ARG A 181 -11.69 5.15 -10.04
C ARG A 181 -10.62 6.09 -10.56
N GLN A 182 -10.66 6.40 -11.85
CA GLN A 182 -9.65 7.22 -12.51
C GLN A 182 -9.61 8.63 -11.92
N ALA A 183 -10.76 9.21 -11.53
CA ALA A 183 -10.82 10.54 -10.95
C ALA A 183 -10.17 10.58 -9.56
N GLU A 184 -10.45 9.57 -8.73
CA GLU A 184 -9.90 9.39 -7.39
C GLU A 184 -8.40 9.11 -7.44
N ALA A 185 -7.98 8.19 -8.31
CA ALA A 185 -6.56 7.91 -8.57
C ALA A 185 -5.83 9.16 -9.05
N LYS A 186 -6.43 9.95 -9.96
CA LYS A 186 -5.85 11.20 -10.43
C LYS A 186 -5.72 12.21 -9.29
N ALA A 187 -6.75 12.36 -8.45
CA ALA A 187 -6.72 13.31 -7.33
C ALA A 187 -5.56 13.01 -6.35
N TYR A 188 -5.35 11.75 -5.99
CA TYR A 188 -4.25 11.39 -5.10
C TYR A 188 -2.89 11.43 -5.81
N THR A 189 -2.79 10.93 -7.04
CA THR A 189 -1.51 10.92 -7.77
C THR A 189 -1.03 12.32 -8.16
N ASP A 190 -1.92 13.26 -8.45
CA ASP A 190 -1.53 14.66 -8.69
C ASP A 190 -0.96 15.30 -7.41
N PHE A 191 -1.53 15.01 -6.25
CA PHE A 191 -1.00 15.44 -4.97
C PHE A 191 0.40 14.85 -4.73
N TYR A 192 0.54 13.53 -4.85
CA TYR A 192 1.82 12.83 -4.70
C TYR A 192 2.89 13.42 -5.62
N LYS A 193 2.60 13.55 -6.91
CA LYS A 193 3.54 14.08 -7.90
C LYS A 193 3.95 15.51 -7.58
N LYS A 194 3.00 16.37 -7.22
CA LYS A 194 3.29 17.77 -6.88
C LYS A 194 4.33 17.87 -5.75
N ARG A 195 4.21 17.02 -4.73
CA ARG A 195 5.16 16.98 -3.60
C ARG A 195 6.51 16.40 -3.99
N LEU A 196 6.54 15.30 -4.75
CA LEU A 196 7.79 14.72 -5.22
C LEU A 196 8.54 15.69 -6.15
N ASP A 197 7.84 16.31 -7.10
CA ASP A 197 8.40 17.28 -8.05
C ASP A 197 8.97 18.51 -7.31
N LEU A 198 8.29 18.97 -6.24
CA LEU A 198 8.81 20.04 -5.37
C LEU A 198 10.17 19.66 -4.77
N ILE A 199 10.27 18.47 -4.17
CA ILE A 199 11.52 17.98 -3.55
C ILE A 199 12.63 17.88 -4.60
N GLN A 200 12.36 17.21 -5.71
CA GLN A 200 13.33 17.03 -6.79
C GLN A 200 13.79 18.37 -7.38
N SER A 201 12.88 19.33 -7.56
CA SER A 201 13.22 20.64 -8.11
C SER A 201 14.19 21.44 -7.24
N ARG A 202 14.12 21.30 -5.91
CA ARG A 202 15.01 21.99 -4.97
C ARG A 202 16.36 21.28 -4.82
N LEU A 203 16.38 19.97 -5.02
CA LEU A 203 17.59 19.15 -4.97
C LEU A 203 18.36 19.10 -6.30
N LYS A 204 17.80 19.63 -7.40
CA LYS A 204 18.37 19.53 -8.75
C LYS A 204 19.83 20.00 -8.84
N ASP A 205 20.18 21.03 -8.08
CA ASP A 205 21.51 21.66 -8.08
C ASP A 205 22.39 21.17 -6.92
N LEU A 206 21.90 20.26 -6.06
CA LEU A 206 22.65 19.69 -4.95
C LEU A 206 23.50 18.50 -5.44
N PRO A 207 24.83 18.64 -5.52
CA PRO A 207 25.70 17.56 -5.98
C PRO A 207 25.64 16.37 -5.01
N VAL A 208 25.75 15.15 -5.53
CA VAL A 208 25.76 13.91 -4.72
C VAL A 208 26.84 13.95 -3.63
N SER A 209 27.98 14.59 -3.88
CA SER A 209 29.07 14.74 -2.91
C SER A 209 28.74 15.64 -1.71
N LYS A 210 27.68 16.45 -1.79
CA LYS A 210 27.19 17.30 -0.69
C LYS A 210 25.97 16.72 0.02
N ARG A 211 25.47 15.57 -0.44
CA ARG A 211 24.34 14.90 0.20
C ARG A 211 24.81 14.23 1.49
N PRO A 212 24.09 14.38 2.61
CA PRO A 212 24.45 13.73 3.85
C PRO A 212 24.33 12.21 3.71
N THR A 213 25.21 11.49 4.39
CA THR A 213 25.15 10.02 4.45
C THR A 213 24.07 9.59 5.44
N VAL A 214 23.29 8.58 5.06
CA VAL A 214 22.16 8.10 5.86
C VAL A 214 22.24 6.60 6.00
N PHE A 215 22.07 6.11 7.22
CA PHE A 215 21.83 4.70 7.50
C PHE A 215 20.38 4.47 7.91
N LEU A 216 19.74 3.46 7.30
CA LEU A 216 18.38 3.03 7.64
C LEU A 216 18.46 1.78 8.54
N ASP A 217 17.89 1.82 9.73
CA ASP A 217 17.75 0.64 10.61
C ASP A 217 16.29 0.19 10.61
N MET A 218 15.98 -0.81 9.80
CA MET A 218 14.62 -1.30 9.61
C MET A 218 14.21 -2.26 10.72
N LEU A 219 13.05 -2.03 11.32
CA LEU A 219 12.51 -2.73 12.47
C LEU A 219 13.46 -2.64 13.68
N ALA A 220 14.05 -1.46 13.87
CA ALA A 220 15.06 -1.18 14.89
C ALA A 220 14.61 -1.66 16.27
N GLY A 221 15.44 -2.49 16.92
CA GLY A 221 15.19 -3.10 18.22
C GLY A 221 14.18 -4.24 18.25
N ALA A 222 13.27 -4.35 17.26
CA ALA A 222 12.40 -5.51 17.12
C ALA A 222 13.14 -6.70 16.48
N ARG A 223 14.29 -6.45 15.85
CA ARG A 223 15.25 -7.43 15.35
C ARG A 223 16.66 -7.05 15.80
N PRO A 224 17.60 -8.01 15.86
CA PRO A 224 19.01 -7.67 15.97
C PRO A 224 19.41 -6.71 14.85
N CYS A 225 20.15 -5.66 15.18
CA CYS A 225 20.75 -4.80 14.17
C CYS A 225 21.67 -5.64 13.27
N CYS A 226 21.73 -5.41 11.97
CA CYS A 226 21.32 -4.17 11.29
C CYS A 226 20.60 -4.46 9.96
N HIS A 227 19.32 -4.82 10.06
CA HIS A 227 18.47 -5.03 8.90
C HIS A 227 18.20 -3.69 8.22
N THR A 228 18.41 -3.60 6.91
CA THR A 228 18.38 -2.31 6.19
C THR A 228 17.88 -2.46 4.76
N ALA A 229 17.55 -1.31 4.14
CA ALA A 229 17.25 -1.20 2.71
C ALA A 229 18.50 -0.77 1.94
N GLY A 230 18.79 -1.46 0.84
CA GLY A 230 19.88 -1.17 -0.09
C GLY A 230 19.44 -0.23 -1.22
N ASN A 231 19.70 -0.62 -2.47
CA ASN A 231 19.25 0.10 -3.66
C ASN A 231 17.82 -0.33 -4.04
N GLY A 232 16.84 0.25 -3.36
CA GLY A 232 15.41 -0.03 -3.52
C GLY A 232 14.65 0.38 -2.27
N ASN A 233 13.32 0.21 -2.28
CA ASN A 233 12.48 0.42 -1.10
C ASN A 233 12.75 1.77 -0.39
N MET A 234 12.85 1.81 0.94
CA MET A 234 13.15 3.04 1.70
C MET A 234 14.53 3.63 1.36
N GLY A 235 15.45 2.85 0.80
CA GLY A 235 16.71 3.38 0.26
C GLY A 235 16.46 4.41 -0.84
N HIS A 236 15.44 4.19 -1.68
CA HIS A 236 15.03 5.19 -2.69
C HIS A 236 14.35 6.40 -2.07
N PHE A 237 13.72 6.29 -0.89
CA PHE A 237 13.21 7.47 -0.17
C PHE A 237 14.37 8.37 0.26
N VAL A 238 15.45 7.78 0.76
CA VAL A 238 16.68 8.52 1.11
C VAL A 238 17.25 9.23 -0.11
N ASP A 239 17.36 8.54 -1.24
CA ASP A 239 17.90 9.14 -2.47
C ASP A 239 17.01 10.25 -3.02
N ALA A 240 15.69 10.06 -2.99
CA ALA A 240 14.69 11.05 -3.40
C ALA A 240 14.64 12.28 -2.48
N ALA A 241 14.91 12.09 -1.18
CA ALA A 241 15.04 13.13 -0.17
C ALA A 241 16.41 13.85 -0.20
N GLY A 242 17.31 13.47 -1.11
CA GLY A 242 18.62 14.10 -1.27
C GLY A 242 19.64 13.65 -0.23
N GLY A 243 19.45 12.49 0.39
CA GLY A 243 20.48 11.79 1.16
C GLY A 243 21.34 10.88 0.28
N LYS A 244 22.29 10.20 0.91
CA LYS A 244 23.09 9.11 0.31
C LYS A 244 23.00 7.89 1.22
N ASN A 245 22.29 6.85 0.78
CA ASN A 245 22.17 5.61 1.54
C ASN A 245 23.52 4.88 1.62
N VAL A 246 24.05 4.68 2.82
CA VAL A 246 25.34 3.98 3.03
C VAL A 246 25.26 2.49 2.75
N ALA A 247 24.07 1.88 2.86
CA ALA A 247 23.87 0.45 2.63
C ALA A 247 23.70 0.08 1.15
N ALA A 248 23.40 1.05 0.27
CA ALA A 248 23.11 0.80 -1.15
C ALA A 248 24.25 0.07 -1.89
N ALA A 249 25.51 0.37 -1.55
CA ALA A 249 26.68 -0.28 -2.14
C ALA A 249 27.12 -1.56 -1.41
N LEU A 250 26.55 -1.84 -0.24
CA LEU A 250 26.93 -2.98 0.61
C LEU A 250 26.04 -4.21 0.37
N LEU A 251 24.85 -4.01 -0.21
CA LEU A 251 23.86 -5.06 -0.41
C LEU A 251 23.68 -5.40 -1.89
N PRO A 252 23.54 -6.68 -2.24
CA PRO A 252 23.28 -7.11 -3.61
C PRO A 252 21.82 -6.90 -4.05
N GLY A 253 20.91 -6.56 -3.12
CA GLY A 253 19.48 -6.42 -3.37
C GLY A 253 18.83 -5.32 -2.54
N VAL A 254 17.49 -5.30 -2.57
CA VAL A 254 16.66 -4.26 -1.94
C VAL A 254 16.72 -4.28 -0.43
N PHE A 255 16.82 -5.47 0.18
CA PHE A 255 16.92 -5.64 1.64
C PHE A 255 18.12 -6.52 1.98
N GLY A 256 18.66 -6.35 3.18
CA GLY A 256 19.70 -7.22 3.69
C GLY A 256 20.17 -6.83 5.08
N GLU A 257 21.15 -7.56 5.58
CA GLU A 257 21.83 -7.28 6.84
C GLU A 257 23.21 -6.70 6.53
N VAL A 258 23.57 -5.63 7.24
CA VAL A 258 24.96 -5.15 7.30
C VAL A 258 25.51 -5.36 8.71
N SER A 259 26.83 -5.46 8.84
CA SER A 259 27.44 -5.57 10.17
C SER A 259 27.41 -4.23 10.89
N ILE A 260 27.30 -4.25 12.23
CA ILE A 260 27.35 -3.02 13.02
C ILE A 260 28.69 -2.29 12.85
N GLU A 261 29.78 -3.02 12.63
CA GLU A 261 31.11 -2.45 12.32
C GLU A 261 31.11 -1.72 10.98
N GLN A 262 30.37 -2.20 9.97
CA GLN A 262 30.21 -1.47 8.71
C GLN A 262 29.43 -0.16 8.90
N VAL A 263 28.40 -0.17 9.75
CA VAL A 263 27.67 1.05 10.13
C VAL A 263 28.61 2.03 10.85
N ILE A 264 29.38 1.54 11.84
CA ILE A 264 30.38 2.33 12.57
C ILE A 264 31.43 2.93 11.64
N ALA A 265 31.97 2.11 10.73
CA ALA A 265 32.98 2.54 9.76
C ALA A 265 32.43 3.58 8.76
N SER A 266 31.16 3.47 8.37
CA SER A 266 30.51 4.44 7.49
C SER A 266 30.25 5.79 8.18
N ASN A 267 30.16 5.80 9.51
CA ASN A 267 29.92 6.96 10.37
C ASN A 267 28.88 7.94 9.79
N PRO A 268 27.61 7.52 9.64
CA PRO A 268 26.63 8.26 8.88
C PRO A 268 26.31 9.62 9.53
N ASP A 269 25.99 10.61 8.70
CA ASP A 269 25.52 11.92 9.15
C ASP A 269 24.15 11.82 9.83
N PHE A 270 23.29 10.92 9.35
CA PHE A 270 21.94 10.66 9.85
C PHE A 270 21.68 9.17 10.04
N ILE A 271 20.89 8.83 11.05
CA ILE A 271 20.29 7.50 11.21
C ILE A 271 18.77 7.65 11.19
N VAL A 272 18.11 6.86 10.36
CA VAL A 272 16.65 6.76 10.33
C VAL A 272 16.27 5.34 10.74
N MET A 273 15.64 5.22 11.91
CA MET A 273 15.12 3.96 12.44
C MET A 273 13.65 3.85 12.06
N ASP A 274 13.20 2.66 11.65
CA ASP A 274 11.77 2.42 11.43
C ASP A 274 11.17 1.38 12.39
N GLY A 275 9.84 1.45 12.55
CA GLY A 275 9.11 0.52 13.41
C GLY A 275 7.61 0.56 13.24
N THR A 276 6.94 -0.42 13.85
CA THR A 276 5.46 -0.59 13.83
C THR A 276 4.92 -1.05 15.19
N ARG A 277 5.75 -1.01 16.26
CA ARG A 277 5.32 -1.46 17.58
C ARG A 277 4.21 -0.54 18.10
N GLY A 278 3.09 -1.15 18.49
CA GLY A 278 1.98 -0.42 19.10
C GLY A 278 2.23 -0.05 20.57
N PRO A 279 1.35 0.77 21.17
CA PRO A 279 1.51 1.22 22.55
C PRO A 279 1.45 0.07 23.58
N LEU A 280 0.76 -1.01 23.24
CA LEU A 280 0.62 -2.21 24.09
C LEU A 280 1.61 -3.33 23.73
N ALA A 281 2.50 -3.12 22.76
CA ALA A 281 3.44 -4.15 22.36
C ALA A 281 4.53 -4.34 23.43
N GLU A 282 4.77 -5.59 23.82
CA GLU A 282 5.86 -5.97 24.71
C GLU A 282 7.19 -6.09 23.96
N GLY A 283 8.29 -5.90 24.70
CA GLY A 283 9.65 -6.04 24.18
C GLY A 283 10.21 -4.79 23.49
N PRO A 284 11.47 -4.86 23.05
CA PRO A 284 12.14 -3.76 22.37
C PRO A 284 11.56 -3.50 20.97
N GLY A 285 11.71 -2.26 20.52
CA GLY A 285 11.39 -1.85 19.16
C GLY A 285 10.84 -0.43 19.09
N LEU A 286 11.06 0.24 17.95
CA LEU A 286 10.56 1.59 17.75
C LEU A 286 9.02 1.57 17.70
N ARG A 287 8.40 2.37 18.56
CA ARG A 287 6.94 2.51 18.66
C ARG A 287 6.48 3.60 17.70
N MET A 288 5.72 3.21 16.69
CA MET A 288 5.18 4.10 15.66
C MET A 288 3.84 3.55 15.20
N GLY A 289 2.96 4.43 14.72
CA GLY A 289 1.73 4.07 14.03
C GLY A 289 0.47 4.71 14.60
N ALA A 290 -0.66 4.22 14.11
CA ALA A 290 -1.95 4.90 14.19
C ALA A 290 -2.54 5.05 15.61
N LEU A 291 -1.99 4.34 16.61
CA LEU A 291 -2.42 4.37 18.01
C LEU A 291 -1.30 4.79 18.97
N VAL A 292 -0.13 5.17 18.46
CA VAL A 292 1.03 5.61 19.27
C VAL A 292 0.95 7.12 19.48
N ASN A 293 1.09 7.56 20.74
CA ASN A 293 1.23 8.99 21.05
C ASN A 293 2.70 9.46 20.88
N PRO A 294 2.94 10.78 20.75
CA PRO A 294 4.28 11.30 20.50
C PRO A 294 5.32 10.94 21.58
N ASP A 295 4.91 10.90 22.84
CA ASP A 295 5.81 10.59 23.96
C ASP A 295 6.28 9.13 23.91
N ASP A 296 5.39 8.18 23.62
CA ASP A 296 5.73 6.77 23.46
C ASP A 296 6.71 6.55 22.30
N ALA A 297 6.47 7.21 21.17
CA ALA A 297 7.37 7.15 20.01
C ALA A 297 8.76 7.66 20.37
N ARG A 298 8.83 8.87 20.93
CA ARG A 298 10.09 9.52 21.30
C ARG A 298 10.85 8.76 22.38
N ASN A 299 10.15 8.24 23.39
CA ASN A 299 10.76 7.44 24.45
C ASN A 299 11.37 6.15 23.89
N SER A 300 10.67 5.47 22.97
CA SER A 300 11.22 4.28 22.33
C SER A 300 12.43 4.59 21.46
N LEU A 301 12.43 5.70 20.71
CA LEU A 301 13.59 6.14 19.93
C LEU A 301 14.79 6.45 20.83
N ASN A 302 14.57 7.17 21.94
CA ASN A 302 15.61 7.51 22.91
C ASN A 302 16.19 6.28 23.63
N GLN A 303 15.42 5.21 23.77
CA GLN A 303 15.95 3.94 24.29
C GLN A 303 16.86 3.27 23.26
N LEU A 304 16.44 3.21 22.00
CA LEU A 304 17.22 2.62 20.93
C LEU A 304 18.50 3.41 20.61
N SER A 305 18.45 4.74 20.68
CA SER A 305 19.62 5.59 20.43
C SER A 305 20.73 5.43 21.46
N LYS A 306 20.47 4.78 22.61
CA LYS A 306 21.46 4.51 23.67
C LYS A 306 22.23 3.21 23.46
N MET A 307 22.00 2.49 22.37
CA MET A 307 22.78 1.31 22.01
C MET A 307 24.28 1.67 22.00
N PRO A 308 25.15 0.95 22.74
CA PRO A 308 26.56 1.30 22.87
C PRO A 308 27.30 1.47 21.54
N ALA A 309 26.95 0.64 20.55
CA ALA A 309 27.51 0.68 19.21
C ALA A 309 27.22 2.00 18.46
N LEU A 310 26.15 2.71 18.81
CA LEU A 310 25.78 4.00 18.20
C LEU A 310 26.41 5.19 18.92
N ALA A 311 26.86 5.04 20.17
CA ALA A 311 27.20 6.15 21.06
C ALA A 311 28.24 7.14 20.49
N ASN A 312 29.19 6.65 19.67
CA ASN A 312 30.28 7.45 19.13
C ASN A 312 30.06 7.96 17.70
N LEU A 313 28.96 7.57 17.06
CA LEU A 313 28.61 7.99 15.70
C LEU A 313 28.33 9.48 15.66
N LYS A 314 28.63 10.09 14.50
CA LYS A 314 28.31 11.50 14.23
C LYS A 314 26.82 11.78 14.44
N ALA A 315 25.95 10.97 13.84
CA ALA A 315 24.50 11.07 14.03
C ALA A 315 24.06 11.08 15.50
N SER A 316 24.68 10.29 16.38
CA SER A 316 24.35 10.27 17.82
C SER A 316 24.82 11.54 18.54
N LYS A 317 26.03 12.02 18.24
CA LYS A 317 26.61 13.23 18.86
C LYS A 317 25.86 14.49 18.44
N GLU A 318 25.43 14.55 17.18
CA GLU A 318 24.67 15.66 16.60
C GLU A 318 23.16 15.47 16.76
N LYS A 319 22.71 14.36 17.35
CA LYS A 319 21.30 13.99 17.57
C LYS A 319 20.46 13.91 16.29
N HIS A 320 21.10 13.60 15.17
CA HIS A 320 20.47 13.29 13.88
C HIS A 320 19.99 11.83 13.80
N ILE A 321 19.25 11.39 14.82
CA ILE A 321 18.59 10.08 14.84
C ILE A 321 17.08 10.34 14.83
N TYR A 322 16.41 9.76 13.84
CA TYR A 322 14.99 9.96 13.59
C TYR A 322 14.27 8.62 13.57
N GLY A 323 12.99 8.64 13.96
CA GLY A 323 12.09 7.51 13.89
C GLY A 323 11.07 7.71 12.78
N ILE A 324 10.74 6.66 12.04
CA ILE A 324 9.71 6.69 11.00
C ILE A 324 8.85 5.41 11.03
N TRP A 325 7.62 5.49 10.55
CA TRP A 325 6.74 4.34 10.52
C TRP A 325 7.12 3.34 9.41
N HIS A 326 7.35 2.08 9.80
CA HIS A 326 7.85 1.03 8.92
C HIS A 326 6.91 0.75 7.73
N SER A 327 5.58 0.82 7.93
CA SER A 327 4.63 0.46 6.88
C SER A 327 4.72 1.35 5.64
N TYR A 328 5.36 2.53 5.69
CA TYR A 328 5.63 3.35 4.50
C TYR A 328 6.46 2.63 3.43
N TYR A 329 7.21 1.59 3.80
CA TYR A 329 8.01 0.82 2.86
C TYR A 329 7.19 0.05 1.80
N ASP A 330 5.88 -0.11 2.00
CA ASP A 330 4.97 -0.88 1.17
C ASP A 330 3.55 -0.27 1.22
N ASN A 331 3.51 1.06 1.08
CA ASN A 331 2.29 1.84 1.22
C ASN A 331 2.32 3.05 0.26
N PRO A 332 1.23 3.35 -0.47
CA PRO A 332 1.17 4.44 -1.42
C PRO A 332 1.25 5.85 -0.81
N PHE A 333 1.08 5.97 0.52
CA PHE A 333 1.22 7.21 1.28
C PHE A 333 2.68 7.55 1.61
N ASN A 334 3.65 6.85 1.03
CA ASN A 334 5.08 7.05 1.28
C ASN A 334 5.65 8.45 0.95
N ILE A 335 4.92 9.32 0.24
CA ILE A 335 5.40 10.68 -0.06
C ILE A 335 5.71 11.49 1.20
N VAL A 336 4.91 11.35 2.27
CA VAL A 336 5.15 12.07 3.53
C VAL A 336 6.41 11.59 4.24
N ALA A 337 6.82 10.33 4.03
CA ALA A 337 8.10 9.83 4.51
C ALA A 337 9.28 10.50 3.78
N ILE A 338 9.17 10.67 2.46
CA ILE A 338 10.15 11.38 1.65
C ILE A 338 10.22 12.86 2.06
N GLU A 339 9.08 13.50 2.33
CA GLU A 339 9.00 14.88 2.82
C GLU A 339 9.68 15.05 4.18
N ALA A 340 9.40 14.16 5.13
CA ALA A 340 10.02 14.17 6.45
C ALA A 340 11.55 14.02 6.34
N MET A 341 12.02 13.04 5.57
CA MET A 341 13.45 12.83 5.31
C MET A 341 14.09 14.04 4.64
N ALA A 342 13.46 14.63 3.61
CA ALA A 342 13.99 15.79 2.91
C ALA A 342 14.17 16.98 3.87
N LYS A 343 13.20 17.20 4.77
CA LYS A 343 13.26 18.26 5.78
C LYS A 343 14.31 18.00 6.85
N TRP A 344 14.54 16.75 7.26
CA TRP A 344 15.62 16.42 8.20
C TRP A 344 17.00 16.61 7.58
N PHE A 345 17.19 16.15 6.35
CA PHE A 345 18.50 16.17 5.69
C PHE A 345 18.88 17.58 5.22
N HIS A 346 17.90 18.39 4.83
CA HIS A 346 18.11 19.72 4.26
C HIS A 346 17.11 20.74 4.82
N PRO A 347 17.16 21.05 6.14
CA PRO A 347 16.18 21.92 6.79
C PRO A 347 16.12 23.32 6.16
N ASP A 348 17.25 23.83 5.65
CA ASP A 348 17.32 25.13 4.97
C ASP A 348 16.62 25.12 3.59
N LEU A 349 16.72 24.02 2.84
CA LEU A 349 16.07 23.89 1.53
C LEU A 349 14.55 23.63 1.65
N PHE A 350 14.10 23.10 2.80
CA PHE A 350 12.73 22.66 3.03
C PHE A 350 12.09 23.28 4.27
N ALA A 351 12.50 24.49 4.64
CA ALA A 351 11.98 25.21 5.79
C ALA A 351 10.44 25.38 5.76
N ASP A 352 9.85 25.53 4.58
CA ASP A 352 8.41 25.68 4.32
C ASP A 352 7.65 24.37 4.03
N LEU A 353 8.34 23.23 3.92
CA LEU A 353 7.70 21.92 3.78
C LEU A 353 7.05 21.53 5.12
N ASP A 354 5.81 21.05 5.10
CA ASP A 354 5.07 20.68 6.32
C ASP A 354 4.50 19.26 6.19
N PRO A 355 5.30 18.23 6.54
CA PRO A 355 4.88 16.84 6.47
C PRO A 355 3.65 16.54 7.35
N ASP A 356 3.50 17.23 8.49
CA ASP A 356 2.34 17.07 9.37
C ASP A 356 1.06 17.56 8.68
N ALA A 357 1.11 18.71 8.00
CA ALA A 357 -0.03 19.21 7.23
C ALA A 357 -0.39 18.29 6.06
N ASP A 358 0.61 17.74 5.37
CA ASP A 358 0.40 16.85 4.23
C ASP A 358 -0.13 15.47 4.66
N LEU A 359 0.33 14.91 5.78
CA LEU A 359 -0.28 13.71 6.37
C LEU A 359 -1.73 13.97 6.80
N ASN A 360 -2.00 15.10 7.48
CA ASN A 360 -3.37 15.46 7.84
C ASN A 360 -4.27 15.59 6.60
N LEU A 361 -3.77 16.13 5.49
CA LEU A 361 -4.52 16.16 4.23
C LEU A 361 -4.81 14.75 3.73
N ILE A 362 -3.83 13.85 3.76
CA ILE A 362 -4.01 12.46 3.35
C ILE A 362 -5.09 11.79 4.20
N GLU A 363 -4.95 11.85 5.52
CA GLU A 363 -5.87 11.22 6.46
C GLU A 363 -7.31 11.71 6.26
N ASN A 364 -7.50 13.02 6.05
CA ASN A 364 -8.83 13.60 5.93
C ASN A 364 -9.47 13.47 4.53
N ARG A 365 -8.67 13.47 3.47
CA ARG A 365 -9.18 13.49 2.09
C ARG A 365 -9.17 12.13 1.41
N PHE A 366 -8.20 11.28 1.73
CA PHE A 366 -7.89 10.07 0.98
C PHE A 366 -8.02 8.79 1.81
N THR A 367 -8.26 8.90 3.12
CA THR A 367 -8.48 7.75 4.00
C THR A 367 -9.80 7.87 4.74
N SER A 368 -10.21 6.80 5.42
CA SER A 368 -11.39 6.79 6.30
C SER A 368 -11.06 6.29 7.72
N ILE A 369 -9.78 6.22 8.07
CA ILE A 369 -9.29 5.73 9.37
C ILE A 369 -9.29 6.81 10.47
N GLY A 370 -9.53 8.06 10.09
CA GLY A 370 -9.48 9.22 10.99
C GLY A 370 -8.07 9.58 11.43
N SER A 371 -7.89 10.82 11.88
CA SER A 371 -6.57 11.36 12.19
C SER A 371 -5.94 10.76 13.45
N GLY A 372 -4.65 11.03 13.61
CA GLY A 372 -3.88 10.77 14.83
C GLY A 372 -3.07 9.48 14.80
N GLY A 373 -2.23 9.32 15.82
CA GLY A 373 -1.09 8.41 15.79
C GLY A 373 0.21 9.21 15.68
N THR A 374 1.34 8.51 15.60
CA THR A 374 2.67 9.12 15.42
C THR A 374 3.43 8.35 14.37
N TYR A 375 3.75 9.01 13.25
CA TYR A 375 4.35 8.39 12.06
C TYR A 375 5.80 8.80 11.80
N TRP A 376 6.29 9.79 12.55
CA TRP A 376 7.70 10.16 12.67
C TRP A 376 8.01 10.75 14.05
N THR A 377 9.27 10.70 14.46
CA THR A 377 9.76 11.30 15.71
C THR A 377 11.26 11.59 15.64
N SER A 378 11.82 12.28 16.62
CA SER A 378 13.23 12.69 16.70
C SER A 378 13.70 12.70 18.16
N LEU A 379 15.02 12.74 18.36
CA LEU A 379 15.59 12.90 19.70
C LEU A 379 15.33 14.29 20.29
N GLU A 380 15.25 15.33 19.46
CA GLU A 380 15.01 16.72 19.86
C GLU A 380 13.67 17.25 19.37
N GLU A 381 13.09 18.18 20.12
CA GLU A 381 11.86 18.89 19.73
C GLU A 381 12.17 20.34 19.32
N PRO A 382 11.46 20.91 18.33
CA PRO A 382 10.40 20.27 17.54
C PRO A 382 10.96 19.21 16.56
N VAL A 383 10.17 18.16 16.24
CA VAL A 383 10.55 17.12 15.25
C VAL A 383 11.02 17.70 13.92
N PHE A 384 10.38 18.79 13.51
CA PHE A 384 10.80 19.59 12.37
C PHE A 384 11.18 20.99 12.83
N LEU A 385 12.41 21.42 12.53
CA LEU A 385 12.83 22.79 12.77
C LEU A 385 11.93 23.75 11.98
N LYS A 386 11.29 24.68 12.69
CA LYS A 386 10.50 25.75 12.08
C LYS A 386 11.40 26.88 11.60
N ASP A 387 11.02 27.50 10.49
CA ASP A 387 11.69 28.68 9.96
C ASP A 387 11.69 29.83 11.00
N LYS A 388 12.88 30.25 11.45
CA LYS A 388 13.04 31.41 12.35
C LYS A 388 12.75 32.75 11.64
N SER A 389 12.62 32.77 10.32
CA SER A 389 12.36 33.97 9.52
C SER A 389 10.87 34.23 9.25
N ALA A 390 10.02 33.21 9.35
CA ALA A 390 8.57 33.32 9.18
C ALA A 390 7.89 34.13 10.30
N SER A 391 8.52 34.25 11.48
CA SER A 391 8.02 35.05 12.61
C SER A 391 8.29 36.56 12.49
N LYS A 392 9.03 37.01 11.47
CA LYS A 392 9.33 38.44 11.25
C LYS A 392 8.45 39.13 10.19
N LYS A 393 7.44 38.44 9.64
CA LYS A 393 6.50 39.01 8.65
C LYS A 393 5.06 39.14 9.14
N SER A 394 4.88 39.44 10.42
CA SER A 394 3.60 39.88 10.95
C SER A 394 3.81 40.99 11.97
N TYR A 395 3.98 42.22 11.47
CA TYR A 395 3.53 43.46 12.11
C TYR A 395 3.19 44.48 11.02
#